data_AF-A0A6B3GFG7-F1
#
_entry.id   AF-A0A6B3GFG7-F1
#
_cell.length_a   1.000
_cell.length_b   1.000
_cell.length_c   1.000
_cell.angle_alpha   90.00
_cell.angle_beta   90.00
_cell.angle_gamma   90.00
#
_symmetry.space_group_name_H-M   'P 1'
#
loop_
_entity.id
_entity.type
_entity.pdbx_description
1 polymer ?
#
loop_
_entity_poly.entity_id
_entity_poly.type
_entity_poly.pdbx_seq_one_letter_code
_entity_poly.pdbx_strand_id
1 'polypeptide(L)'
;IAGGPSAMVTAVEGAEDSKELAAADLDALKLTADDTVVGISASGRTPYAIGAVEHARAQGALTIGLSCNADSALAAAAEHGLEVVTGPELLTGSTRLKAGTAQKL
;
A
#
# COMPACT_ATOMS: atom_id res chain seq x y z
N ILE A 1 -6.01 -6.64 1.65
CA ILE A 1 -6.49 -5.41 2.31
C ILE A 1 -6.23 -5.60 3.79
N ALA A 2 -5.63 -4.61 4.45
CA ALA A 2 -5.39 -4.68 5.89
C ALA A 2 -6.71 -4.95 6.64
N GLY A 3 -6.74 -5.96 7.50
CA GLY A 3 -7.95 -6.37 8.25
C GLY A 3 -8.85 -7.37 7.51
N GLY A 4 -8.46 -7.82 6.32
CA GLY A 4 -9.13 -8.92 5.61
C GLY A 4 -10.51 -8.55 5.02
N PRO A 5 -11.33 -9.55 4.62
CA PRO A 5 -12.58 -9.30 3.89
C PRO A 5 -13.61 -8.43 4.63
N SER A 6 -13.65 -8.47 5.96
CA SER A 6 -14.53 -7.61 6.77
C SER A 6 -14.19 -6.13 6.64
N ALA A 7 -12.92 -5.80 6.35
CA ALA A 7 -12.44 -4.43 6.14
C ALA A 7 -13.07 -3.75 4.91
N MET A 8 -13.70 -4.51 4.00
CA MET A 8 -14.40 -3.94 2.86
C MET A 8 -15.65 -3.13 3.24
N VAL A 9 -16.31 -3.51 4.34
CA VAL A 9 -17.58 -2.90 4.78
C VAL A 9 -17.46 -2.18 6.12
N THR A 10 -16.50 -2.59 6.95
CA THR A 10 -16.30 -2.04 8.29
C THR A 10 -14.82 -1.80 8.53
N ALA A 11 -14.43 -0.58 8.92
CA ALA A 11 -13.04 -0.30 9.25
C ALA A 11 -12.55 -1.21 10.39
N VAL A 12 -11.36 -1.80 10.23
CA VAL A 12 -10.69 -2.60 11.25
C VAL A 12 -9.57 -1.77 11.85
N GLU A 13 -9.74 -1.38 13.11
CA GLU A 13 -8.81 -0.49 13.81
C GLU A 13 -7.41 -1.12 13.93
N GLY A 14 -6.37 -0.33 13.66
CA GLY A 14 -4.96 -0.73 13.80
C GLY A 14 -4.44 -1.70 12.73
N ALA A 15 -5.28 -2.22 11.84
CA ALA A 15 -4.84 -3.17 10.82
C ALA A 15 -3.84 -2.55 9.83
N GLU A 16 -4.02 -1.27 9.50
CA GLU A 16 -3.14 -0.54 8.57
C GLU A 16 -1.76 -0.21 9.17
N ASP A 17 -1.62 -0.31 10.49
CA ASP A 17 -0.40 0.01 11.23
C ASP A 17 0.57 -1.18 11.39
N SER A 18 0.18 -2.39 10.98
CA SER A 18 1.02 -3.59 11.13
C SER A 18 1.73 -4.00 9.83
N LYS A 19 3.06 -3.98 9.85
CA LYS A 19 3.90 -4.55 8.78
C LYS A 19 3.87 -6.08 8.79
N GLU A 20 3.83 -6.66 9.97
CA GLU A 20 3.86 -8.11 10.21
C GLU A 20 2.59 -8.77 9.67
N LEU A 21 1.43 -8.10 9.81
CA LEU A 21 0.18 -8.56 9.23
C LEU A 21 0.27 -8.65 7.70
N ALA A 22 0.90 -7.67 7.05
CA ALA A 22 1.11 -7.70 5.60
C ALA A 22 2.01 -8.87 5.17
N ALA A 23 3.11 -9.13 5.89
CA ALA A 23 3.96 -10.28 5.62
C ALA A 23 3.21 -11.60 5.79
N ALA A 24 2.46 -11.77 6.89
CA ALA A 24 1.66 -12.95 7.15
C ALA A 24 0.58 -13.19 6.08
N ASP A 25 -0.09 -12.13 5.62
CA ASP A 25 -1.09 -12.21 4.55
C ASP A 25 -0.45 -12.67 3.23
N LEU A 26 0.74 -12.16 2.88
CA LEU A 26 1.48 -12.57 1.67
C LEU A 26 2.02 -14.01 1.76
N ASP A 27 2.50 -14.42 2.93
CA ASP A 27 2.94 -15.80 3.18
C ASP A 27 1.78 -16.78 3.06
N ALA A 28 0.60 -16.41 3.56
CA ALA A 28 -0.62 -17.21 3.43
C ALA A 28 -1.07 -17.37 1.97
N LEU A 29 -0.79 -16.37 1.12
CA LEU A 29 -0.99 -16.43 -0.33
C LEU A 29 0.11 -17.22 -1.06
N LYS A 30 1.16 -17.65 -0.35
CA LYS A 30 2.33 -18.35 -0.90
C LYS A 30 3.05 -17.53 -1.97
N LEU A 31 3.26 -16.24 -1.70
CA LEU A 31 3.98 -15.33 -2.59
C LEU A 31 5.34 -15.92 -3.01
N THR A 32 5.67 -15.77 -4.29
CA THR A 32 6.93 -16.21 -4.89
C THR A 32 7.61 -15.09 -5.68
N ALA A 33 8.83 -15.35 -6.17
CA ALA A 33 9.55 -14.41 -7.03
C ALA A 33 8.89 -14.21 -8.42
N ASP A 34 8.01 -15.12 -8.85
CA ASP A 34 7.28 -15.00 -10.11
C ASP A 34 6.08 -14.04 -10.02
N ASP A 35 5.76 -13.58 -8.81
CA ASP A 35 4.66 -12.67 -8.55
C ASP A 35 5.09 -11.19 -8.59
N THR A 36 4.11 -10.30 -8.57
CA THR A 36 4.31 -8.86 -8.42
C THR A 36 3.40 -8.32 -7.33
N VAL A 37 3.96 -7.52 -6.42
CA VAL A 37 3.21 -6.86 -5.35
C VAL A 37 3.15 -5.36 -5.58
N VAL A 38 1.94 -4.84 -5.67
CA VAL A 38 1.66 -3.39 -5.76
C VAL A 38 1.10 -2.91 -4.43
N GLY A 39 1.94 -2.23 -3.65
CA GLY A 39 1.52 -1.54 -2.44
C GLY A 39 0.81 -0.23 -2.80
N ILE A 40 -0.37 0.01 -2.24
CA ILE A 40 -1.18 1.20 -2.51
C ILE A 40 -1.43 1.95 -1.21
N SER A 41 -0.98 3.20 -1.11
CA SER A 41 -1.30 4.10 -0.01
C SER A 41 -1.32 5.54 -0.47
N ALA A 42 -2.46 6.22 -0.36
CA ALA A 42 -2.56 7.63 -0.75
C ALA A 42 -1.56 8.51 0.01
N SER A 43 -1.37 8.21 1.31
CA SER A 43 -0.41 8.92 2.15
C SER A 43 1.05 8.56 1.83
N GLY A 44 1.29 7.39 1.23
CA GLY A 44 2.61 6.86 0.98
C GLY A 44 3.38 6.42 2.23
N ARG A 45 2.74 6.41 3.41
CA ARG A 45 3.37 6.07 4.70
C ARG A 45 2.66 4.99 5.51
N THR A 46 1.64 4.34 4.94
CA THR A 46 0.87 3.29 5.64
C THR A 46 1.76 2.08 5.92
N PRO A 47 2.00 1.70 7.19
CA PRO A 47 2.91 0.62 7.55
C PRO A 47 2.58 -0.70 6.87
N TYR A 48 1.31 -1.11 6.82
CA TYR A 48 0.90 -2.35 6.14
C TYR A 48 1.32 -2.39 4.66
N ALA A 49 1.10 -1.29 3.91
CA ALA A 49 1.49 -1.23 2.50
C ALA A 49 3.02 -1.27 2.32
N ILE A 50 3.76 -0.61 3.21
CA ILE A 50 5.23 -0.62 3.21
C ILE A 50 5.76 -2.01 3.54
N GLY A 51 5.26 -2.63 4.61
CA GLY A 51 5.65 -3.99 5.02
C GLY A 51 5.36 -5.03 3.93
N ALA A 52 4.26 -4.86 3.19
CA ALA A 52 3.93 -5.73 2.06
C ALA A 52 4.99 -5.68 0.95
N VAL A 53 5.40 -4.48 0.52
CA VAL A 53 6.43 -4.35 -0.53
C VAL A 53 7.82 -4.73 -0.04
N GLU A 54 8.18 -4.42 1.22
CA GLU A 54 9.45 -4.84 1.82
C GLU A 54 9.57 -6.38 1.87
N HIS A 55 8.51 -7.04 2.34
CA HIS A 55 8.45 -8.51 2.42
C HIS A 55 8.50 -9.15 1.03
N ALA A 56 7.70 -8.65 0.09
CA ALA A 56 7.67 -9.13 -1.28
C ALA A 56 9.03 -9.02 -1.97
N ARG A 57 9.73 -7.88 -1.78
CA ARG A 57 11.08 -7.66 -2.28
C ARG A 57 12.08 -8.66 -1.70
N ALA A 58 11.98 -8.96 -0.40
CA ALA A 58 12.82 -9.97 0.25
C ALA A 58 12.62 -11.39 -0.31
N GLN A 59 11.42 -11.70 -0.82
CA GLN A 59 11.10 -12.96 -1.51
C GLN A 59 11.49 -12.96 -3.00
N GLY A 60 12.04 -11.85 -3.51
CA GLY A 60 12.46 -11.71 -4.90
C GLY A 60 11.33 -11.34 -5.89
N ALA A 61 10.14 -11.02 -5.39
CA ALA A 61 9.03 -10.55 -6.23
C ALA A 61 9.28 -9.12 -6.73
N LEU A 62 8.75 -8.79 -7.91
CA LEU A 62 8.73 -7.41 -8.39
C LEU A 62 7.81 -6.55 -7.49
N THR A 63 8.23 -5.33 -7.17
CA THR A 63 7.50 -4.47 -6.22
C THR A 63 7.26 -3.07 -6.76
N ILE A 64 6.03 -2.60 -6.58
CA ILE A 64 5.59 -1.25 -6.97
C ILE A 64 4.95 -0.56 -5.78
N GLY A 65 5.34 0.69 -5.51
CA GLY A 65 4.76 1.54 -4.47
C GLY A 65 3.97 2.68 -5.08
N LEU A 66 2.64 2.63 -5.01
CA LEU A 66 1.74 3.67 -5.52
C LEU A 66 1.30 4.63 -4.40
N SER A 67 1.64 5.91 -4.55
CA SER A 67 1.29 6.96 -3.57
C SER A 67 0.82 8.26 -4.24
N CYS A 68 0.25 9.16 -3.43
CA CYS A 68 -0.18 10.49 -3.89
C CYS A 68 0.59 11.64 -3.23
N ASN A 69 1.73 11.33 -2.62
CA ASN A 69 2.68 12.29 -2.07
C ASN A 69 4.06 12.03 -2.69
N ALA A 70 4.80 13.09 -2.96
CA ALA A 70 6.19 12.97 -3.41
C ALA A 70 7.09 12.42 -2.28
N ASP A 71 8.19 11.78 -2.67
CA ASP A 71 9.24 11.29 -1.77
C ASP A 71 8.70 10.37 -0.66
N SER A 72 7.70 9.56 -1.01
CA SER A 72 6.99 8.71 -0.08
C SER A 72 7.82 7.53 0.42
N ALA A 73 7.62 7.16 1.68
CA ALA A 73 8.28 5.98 2.26
C ALA A 73 7.93 4.69 1.50
N LEU A 74 6.71 4.60 0.97
CA LEU A 74 6.26 3.48 0.13
C LEU A 74 7.01 3.43 -1.21
N ALA A 75 7.19 4.56 -1.89
CA ALA A 75 7.96 4.60 -3.13
C ALA A 75 9.44 4.24 -2.87
N ALA A 76 10.02 4.70 -1.77
CA ALA A 76 11.39 4.37 -1.38
C ALA A 76 11.59 2.89 -1.00
N ALA A 77 10.56 2.23 -0.48
CA ALA A 77 10.61 0.82 -0.09
C ALA A 77 10.42 -0.15 -1.27
N ALA A 78 9.80 0.29 -2.35
CA ALA A 78 9.52 -0.52 -3.54
C ALA A 78 10.64 -0.42 -4.60
N GLU A 79 10.68 -1.38 -5.53
CA GLU A 79 11.58 -1.28 -6.70
C GLU A 79 11.22 -0.10 -7.62
N HIS A 80 9.92 0.08 -7.83
CA HIS A 80 9.38 1.14 -8.65
C HIS A 80 8.38 1.97 -7.84
N GLY A 81 8.74 3.24 -7.60
CA GLY A 81 7.81 4.23 -7.07
C GLY A 81 6.91 4.79 -8.17
N LEU A 82 5.60 4.84 -7.92
CA LEU A 82 4.61 5.53 -8.73
C LEU A 82 3.95 6.62 -7.88
N GLU A 83 4.40 7.86 -8.05
CA GLU A 83 3.93 8.98 -7.23
C GLU A 83 3.04 9.90 -8.07
N VAL A 84 1.72 9.79 -7.87
CA VAL A 84 0.73 10.62 -8.56
C VAL A 84 0.30 11.75 -7.63
N VAL A 85 1.07 12.84 -7.61
CA VAL A 85 0.82 13.97 -6.71
C VAL A 85 -0.45 14.71 -7.12
N THR A 86 -1.54 14.49 -6.37
CA THR A 86 -2.87 15.06 -6.66
C THR A 86 -3.13 16.41 -5.98
N GLY A 87 -2.24 16.84 -5.07
CA GLY A 87 -2.39 18.04 -4.25
C GLY A 87 -3.47 17.92 -3.15
N PRO A 88 -3.71 18.97 -2.35
CA PRO A 88 -4.62 18.93 -1.21
C PRO A 88 -6.05 18.53 -1.57
N GLU A 89 -6.68 17.68 -0.76
CA GLU A 89 -8.06 17.25 -0.96
C GLU A 89 -9.07 18.37 -0.65
N LEU A 90 -10.26 18.31 -1.28
CA LEU A 90 -11.34 19.28 -1.02
C LEU A 90 -11.77 19.26 0.46
N LEU A 91 -11.87 18.05 1.03
CA LEU A 91 -12.01 17.84 2.46
C LEU A 91 -10.65 17.36 2.98
N THR A 92 -10.02 18.15 3.84
CA THR A 92 -8.68 17.87 4.38
C THR A 92 -8.56 16.44 4.88
N GLY A 93 -7.62 15.69 4.32
CA GLY A 93 -7.34 14.29 4.70
C GLY A 93 -8.28 13.25 4.09
N SER A 94 -9.33 13.64 3.38
CA SER A 94 -10.27 12.70 2.74
C SER A 94 -9.70 12.14 1.43
N THR A 95 -8.71 11.28 1.54
CA THR A 95 -7.99 10.65 0.40
C THR A 95 -8.86 9.74 -0.45
N ARG A 96 -10.11 9.46 -0.05
CA ARG A 96 -11.10 8.75 -0.85
C ARG A 96 -11.57 9.54 -2.09
N LEU A 97 -11.20 10.82 -2.20
CA LEU A 97 -11.59 11.72 -3.29
C LEU A 97 -10.58 11.68 -4.46
N LYS A 98 -9.69 12.68 -4.58
CA LYS A 98 -8.77 12.77 -5.72
C LYS A 98 -7.74 11.65 -5.71
N ALA A 99 -7.12 11.38 -4.55
CA ALA A 99 -6.12 10.32 -4.43
C ALA A 99 -6.70 8.94 -4.76
N GLY A 100 -7.87 8.59 -4.20
CA GLY A 100 -8.57 7.35 -4.52
C GLY A 100 -8.98 7.24 -6.01
N THR A 101 -9.37 8.36 -6.62
CA THR A 101 -9.65 8.41 -8.07
C THR A 101 -8.36 8.18 -8.88
N ALA A 102 -7.26 8.82 -8.51
CA ALA A 102 -5.97 8.66 -9.18
C ALA A 102 -5.43 7.23 -9.06
N GLN A 103 -5.64 6.56 -7.93
CA GLN A 103 -5.24 5.16 -7.75
C GLN A 103 -6.03 4.18 -8.62
N LYS A 104 -7.24 4.57 -9.05
CA LYS A 104 -8.09 3.76 -9.92
C LYS A 104 -7.72 3.90 -11.41
N LEU A 105 -7.23 5.06 -11.83
CA LEU A 105 -6.93 5.39 -13.23
C LEU A 105 -5.59 4.79 -13.66
#